data_AF-A0A183HKE4-F1
#
_entry.id   AF-A0A183HKE4-F1
#
_cell.length_a   1.000
_cell.length_b   1.000
_cell.length_c   1.000
_cell.angle_alpha   90.00
_cell.angle_beta   90.00
_cell.angle_gamma   90.00
#
_symmetry.space_group_name_H-M   'P 1'
#
loop_
_entity.id
_entity.type
_entity.pdbx_description
1 polymer ?
#
loop_
_entity_poly.entity_id
_entity_poly.type
_entity_poly.pdbx_seq_one_letter_code
_entity_poly.pdbx_strand_id
1 'polypeptide(L)'
;MTFYTVGNETSTISLRDDIEEVMRDWENRYSTYTTTSIFITTFNVNGRMPTFEALPNWLTCSETSAPDFYVIGLQEMDLSPQAFLMNTSTRHSAWQIVIQKSLPASTDYILVQEVRLVGILLMIYRRTDCKVRVEDATTDIEIVPTGFPLLGRMGNKVNNIVAKRSF
;
A
#
# COMPACT_ATOMS: atom_id res chain seq x y z
N MET A 1 28.44 -18.39 23.83
CA MET A 1 28.48 -19.71 24.50
C MET A 1 27.39 -19.68 25.53
N THR A 2 26.28 -20.36 25.28
CA THR A 2 25.17 -20.45 26.23
C THR A 2 24.91 -21.94 26.44
N PHE A 3 24.95 -22.36 27.71
CA PHE A 3 24.90 -23.76 28.11
C PHE A 3 23.44 -24.19 28.31
N TYR A 4 22.98 -25.25 27.65
CA TYR A 4 21.71 -25.88 27.98
C TYR A 4 21.91 -26.81 29.19
N THR A 5 21.28 -26.46 30.30
CA THR A 5 21.16 -27.35 31.46
C THR A 5 20.07 -28.37 31.13
N VAL A 6 20.41 -29.66 31.20
CA VAL A 6 19.47 -30.77 31.00
C VAL A 6 18.55 -30.86 32.23
N GLY A 7 17.45 -30.12 32.19
CA GLY A 7 16.33 -30.22 33.12
C GLY A 7 15.19 -30.99 32.45
N ASN A 8 14.80 -32.10 33.06
CA ASN A 8 13.85 -33.08 32.56
C ASN A 8 12.39 -32.59 32.63
N GLU A 9 12.02 -31.63 31.79
CA GLU A 9 10.64 -31.37 31.39
C GLU A 9 10.63 -31.23 29.86
N THR A 10 10.10 -32.24 29.17
CA THR A 10 9.82 -32.12 27.74
C THR A 10 8.60 -31.21 27.56
N SER A 11 8.81 -29.90 27.72
CA SER A 11 7.96 -28.92 27.05
C SER A 11 8.08 -29.22 25.56
N THR A 12 7.01 -29.80 24.99
CA THR A 12 6.87 -30.04 23.55
C THR A 12 6.79 -28.70 22.84
N ILE A 13 7.90 -27.99 22.78
CA ILE A 13 8.09 -26.82 21.93
C ILE A 13 8.22 -27.38 20.51
N SER A 14 7.45 -26.81 19.59
CA SER A 14 7.38 -27.30 18.22
C SER A 14 8.74 -27.10 17.56
N LEU A 15 9.33 -28.16 16.99
CA LEU A 15 10.60 -28.13 16.23
C LEU A 15 10.67 -27.00 15.20
N ARG A 16 9.52 -26.51 14.71
CA ARG A 16 9.44 -25.36 13.80
C ARG A 16 9.84 -24.05 14.47
N ASP A 17 9.44 -23.84 15.72
CA ASP A 17 9.71 -22.62 16.47
C ASP A 17 11.22 -22.49 16.72
N ASP A 18 11.89 -23.61 17.02
CA ASP A 18 13.36 -23.68 17.17
C ASP A 18 14.10 -23.31 15.87
N ILE A 19 13.58 -23.73 14.71
CA ILE A 19 14.20 -23.42 13.41
C ILE A 19 14.01 -21.94 13.06
N GLU A 20 12.83 -21.37 13.31
CA GLU A 20 12.58 -19.94 13.04
C GLU A 20 13.47 -19.03 13.89
N GLU A 21 13.65 -19.38 15.17
CA GLU A 21 14.54 -18.64 16.08
C GLU A 21 16.00 -18.68 15.59
N VAL A 22 16.51 -19.87 15.27
CA VAL A 22 17.87 -20.03 14.75
C VAL A 22 18.06 -19.29 13.42
N MET A 23 17.07 -19.33 12.53
CA MET A 23 17.13 -18.61 11.26
C MET A 23 17.19 -17.10 11.51
N ARG A 24 16.35 -16.55 12.39
CA ARG A 24 16.39 -15.11 12.77
C ARG A 24 17.76 -14.69 13.30
N ASP A 25 18.39 -15.49 14.15
CA ASP A 25 19.76 -15.21 14.64
C ASP A 25 20.79 -15.19 13.50
N TRP A 26 20.54 -15.93 12.43
CA TRP A 26 21.42 -16.03 11.27
C TRP A 26 21.06 -15.08 10.13
N GLU A 27 20.03 -14.24 10.29
CA GLU A 27 19.49 -13.38 9.24
C GLU A 27 20.57 -12.57 8.51
N ASN A 28 21.53 -11.99 9.26
CA ASN A 28 22.66 -11.23 8.71
C ASN A 28 23.61 -12.04 7.82
N ARG A 29 23.54 -13.38 7.85
CA ARG A 29 24.39 -14.27 7.03
C ARG A 29 23.80 -14.52 5.65
N TYR A 30 22.50 -14.33 5.47
CA TYR A 30 21.79 -14.66 4.24
C TYR A 30 20.89 -13.52 3.71
N SER A 31 20.71 -12.44 4.48
CA SER A 31 19.92 -11.28 4.10
C SER A 31 20.79 -10.05 3.86
N THR A 32 20.31 -9.17 2.97
CA THR A 32 20.85 -7.81 2.83
C THR A 32 19.72 -6.80 3.05
N TYR A 33 20.04 -5.72 3.75
CA TYR A 33 19.07 -4.65 4.04
C TYR A 33 19.35 -3.46 3.15
N THR A 34 18.29 -2.92 2.57
CA THR A 34 18.33 -1.67 1.81
C THR A 34 17.33 -0.73 2.44
N THR A 35 17.80 0.44 2.89
CA THR A 35 16.92 1.52 3.32
C THR A 35 16.13 2.03 2.13
N THR A 36 14.83 2.26 2.32
CA THR A 36 13.92 2.70 1.26
C THR A 36 13.00 3.77 1.81
N SER A 37 12.78 4.83 1.05
CA SER A 37 11.90 5.93 1.44
C SER A 37 10.50 5.76 0.82
N ILE A 38 9.47 5.90 1.65
CA ILE A 38 8.07 5.77 1.23
C ILE A 38 7.33 7.05 1.62
N PHE A 39 6.76 7.73 0.63
CA PHE A 39 5.86 8.84 0.85
C PHE A 39 4.42 8.33 0.83
N ILE A 40 3.70 8.53 1.93
CA ILE A 40 2.31 8.07 2.08
C ILE A 40 1.42 9.28 2.26
N THR A 41 0.36 9.37 1.46
CA THR A 41 -0.60 10.46 1.55
C THR A 41 -2.00 10.00 1.26
N THR A 42 -2.97 10.78 1.71
CA THR A 42 -4.37 10.50 1.47
C THR A 42 -5.20 11.76 1.27
N PHE A 43 -6.26 11.67 0.46
CA PHE A 43 -7.16 12.79 0.20
C PHE A 43 -8.59 12.32 -0.03
N ASN A 44 -9.52 12.84 0.76
CA ASN A 44 -10.94 12.73 0.49
C ASN A 44 -11.35 13.80 -0.56
N VAL A 45 -11.72 13.35 -1.75
CA VAL A 45 -11.98 14.23 -2.90
C VAL A 45 -13.46 14.56 -3.08
N ASN A 46 -14.34 14.06 -2.22
CA ASN A 46 -15.78 14.38 -2.18
C ASN A 46 -16.48 14.31 -3.56
N GLY A 47 -16.23 13.25 -4.31
CA GLY A 47 -16.81 12.97 -5.62
C GLY A 47 -16.43 13.96 -6.72
N ARG A 48 -15.45 14.84 -6.50
CA ARG A 48 -15.04 15.85 -7.47
C ARG A 48 -14.14 15.24 -8.53
N MET A 49 -14.22 15.79 -9.75
CA MET A 49 -13.23 15.50 -10.78
C MET A 49 -11.91 16.20 -10.42
N PRO A 50 -10.76 15.61 -10.77
CA PRO A 50 -9.48 16.26 -10.56
C PRO A 50 -9.36 17.47 -11.48
N THR A 51 -8.89 18.59 -10.95
CA THR A 51 -8.38 19.70 -11.76
C THR A 51 -6.87 19.75 -11.61
N PHE A 52 -6.15 20.14 -12.66
CA PHE A 52 -4.69 20.23 -12.62
C PHE A 52 -4.21 21.21 -11.54
N GLU A 53 -5.01 22.24 -11.29
CA GLU A 53 -4.82 23.26 -10.25
C GLU A 53 -5.22 22.80 -8.83
N ALA A 54 -5.87 21.65 -8.66
CA ALA A 54 -6.28 21.17 -7.33
C ALA A 54 -5.17 20.42 -6.57
N LEU A 55 -4.06 20.09 -7.22
CA LEU A 55 -2.95 19.34 -6.60
C LEU A 55 -1.56 20.01 -6.62
N PRO A 56 -1.37 21.32 -6.88
CA PRO A 56 -0.04 21.91 -6.90
C PRO A 56 0.58 21.81 -5.50
N ASN A 57 1.72 21.13 -5.44
CA ASN A 57 2.53 20.87 -4.25
C ASN A 57 2.03 19.78 -3.28
N TRP A 58 0.97 19.03 -3.60
CA TRP A 58 0.54 17.93 -2.72
C TRP A 58 1.53 16.76 -2.71
N LEU A 59 2.07 16.43 -3.89
CA LEU A 59 3.02 15.32 -4.08
C LEU A 59 4.47 15.80 -4.22
N THR A 60 4.71 17.10 -4.03
CA THR A 60 6.07 17.66 -4.05
C THR A 60 6.72 17.40 -2.70
N CYS A 61 7.80 16.62 -2.69
CA CYS A 61 8.62 16.45 -1.49
C CYS A 61 9.62 17.61 -1.38
N SER A 62 9.71 18.25 -0.22
CA SER A 62 10.71 19.30 0.06
C SER A 62 12.10 18.75 0.40
N GLU A 63 12.26 17.42 0.44
CA GLU A 63 13.54 16.79 0.77
C GLU A 63 14.51 16.77 -0.40
N THR A 64 15.80 16.64 -0.08
CA THR A 64 16.92 16.65 -1.03
C THR A 64 16.84 15.55 -2.08
N SER A 65 16.11 14.46 -1.81
CA SER A 65 15.92 13.33 -2.74
C SER A 65 14.46 12.91 -2.82
N ALA A 66 13.98 12.60 -4.03
CA ALA A 66 12.62 12.09 -4.22
C ALA A 66 12.45 10.69 -3.56
N PRO A 67 11.28 10.35 -3.00
CA PRO A 67 11.00 9.05 -2.39
C PRO A 67 11.19 7.86 -3.34
N ASP A 68 11.50 6.67 -2.83
CA ASP A 68 11.54 5.45 -3.65
C ASP A 68 10.12 4.97 -4.02
N PHE A 69 9.15 5.19 -3.12
CA PHE A 69 7.74 4.83 -3.32
C PHE A 69 6.82 6.00 -2.99
N TYR A 70 5.74 6.13 -3.76
CA TYR A 70 4.57 6.92 -3.41
C TYR A 70 3.38 5.99 -3.20
N VAL A 71 2.71 6.13 -2.06
CA VAL A 71 1.47 5.43 -1.72
C VAL A 71 0.38 6.48 -1.53
N ILE A 72 -0.59 6.47 -2.44
CA ILE A 72 -1.60 7.54 -2.54
C ILE A 72 -2.99 6.92 -2.39
N GLY A 73 -3.70 7.30 -1.34
CA GLY A 73 -5.06 6.86 -1.07
C GLY A 73 -6.10 7.96 -1.29
N LEU A 74 -7.06 7.77 -2.18
CA LEU A 74 -8.22 8.65 -2.31
C LEU A 74 -9.45 8.05 -1.62
N GLN A 75 -10.23 8.87 -0.93
CA GLN A 75 -11.59 8.51 -0.47
C GLN A 75 -12.64 9.35 -1.19
N GLU A 76 -13.86 8.82 -1.23
CA GLU A 76 -15.01 9.43 -1.89
C GLU A 76 -14.74 9.81 -3.36
N MET A 77 -13.82 9.10 -4.02
CA MET A 77 -13.42 9.36 -5.41
C MET A 77 -14.61 9.27 -6.38
N ASP A 78 -15.52 8.34 -6.11
CA ASP A 78 -16.76 8.21 -6.86
C ASP A 78 -17.92 7.91 -5.92
N LEU A 79 -18.84 8.88 -5.84
CA LEU A 79 -20.07 8.78 -5.06
C LEU A 79 -21.28 8.34 -5.90
N SER A 80 -21.08 7.97 -7.16
CA SER A 80 -22.18 7.56 -8.05
C SER A 80 -22.76 6.19 -7.67
N PRO A 81 -24.08 5.96 -7.83
CA PRO A 81 -24.68 4.66 -7.59
C PRO A 81 -24.02 3.53 -8.38
N GLN A 82 -23.56 3.81 -9.60
CA GLN A 82 -22.84 2.87 -10.45
C GLN A 82 -21.53 2.39 -9.80
N ALA A 83 -20.77 3.28 -9.16
CA ALA A 83 -19.58 2.89 -8.41
C ALA A 83 -19.92 2.00 -7.21
N PHE A 84 -21.02 2.27 -6.52
CA PHE A 84 -21.48 1.47 -5.38
C PHE A 84 -22.02 0.09 -5.78
N LEU A 85 -22.80 0.01 -6.86
CA LEU A 85 -23.51 -1.20 -7.26
C LEU A 85 -22.69 -2.10 -8.18
N MET A 86 -21.85 -1.50 -9.03
CA MET A 86 -21.17 -2.20 -10.12
C MET A 86 -19.64 -2.10 -10.05
N ASN A 87 -19.09 -1.43 -9.04
CA ASN A 87 -17.63 -1.17 -8.88
C ASN A 87 -16.95 -0.54 -10.12
N THR A 88 -17.73 0.16 -10.95
CA THR A 88 -17.27 0.87 -12.15
C THR A 88 -17.25 2.36 -11.87
N SER A 89 -16.17 3.04 -12.22
CA SER A 89 -16.03 4.49 -12.02
C SER A 89 -15.62 5.18 -13.32
N THR A 90 -16.30 6.27 -13.65
CA THR A 90 -15.92 7.16 -14.78
C THR A 90 -14.88 8.20 -14.38
N ARG A 91 -14.58 8.32 -13.07
CA ARG A 91 -13.65 9.30 -12.51
C ARG A 91 -12.25 8.74 -12.29
N HIS A 92 -12.15 7.42 -12.16
CA HIS A 92 -10.91 6.70 -11.87
C HIS A 92 -9.75 7.07 -12.80
N SER A 93 -9.93 6.94 -14.12
CA SER A 93 -8.85 7.22 -15.08
C SER A 93 -8.40 8.69 -15.04
N ALA A 94 -9.30 9.62 -14.78
CA ALA A 94 -8.95 11.03 -14.66
C ALA A 94 -8.05 11.27 -13.44
N TRP A 95 -8.39 10.68 -12.28
CA TRP A 95 -7.58 10.79 -11.06
C TRP A 95 -6.20 10.15 -11.24
N GLN A 96 -6.13 8.97 -11.87
CA GLN A 96 -4.86 8.31 -12.17
C GLN A 96 -3.96 9.18 -13.06
N ILE A 97 -4.50 9.75 -14.15
CA ILE A 97 -3.75 10.61 -15.05
C ILE A 97 -3.21 11.85 -14.33
N VAL A 98 -4.03 12.52 -13.53
CA VAL A 98 -3.60 13.75 -12.84
C VAL A 98 -2.55 13.41 -11.77
N ILE A 99 -2.76 12.37 -10.97
CA ILE A 99 -1.78 11.95 -9.95
C ILE A 99 -0.44 11.60 -10.58
N GLN A 100 -0.43 10.81 -11.67
CA GLN A 100 0.81 10.48 -12.37
C GLN A 100 1.54 11.72 -12.90
N LYS A 101 0.80 12.72 -13.40
CA LYS A 101 1.38 14.00 -13.85
C LYS A 101 1.82 14.91 -12.71
N SER A 102 1.30 14.71 -11.51
CA SER A 102 1.66 15.48 -10.32
C SER A 102 2.88 14.91 -9.57
N LEU A 103 3.37 13.72 -9.94
CA LEU A 103 4.62 13.19 -9.40
C LEU A 103 5.83 14.03 -9.84
N PRO A 104 6.94 14.02 -9.08
CA PRO A 104 8.11 14.84 -9.39
C PRO A 104 8.67 14.58 -10.79
N ALA A 105 8.75 15.61 -11.63
CA ALA A 105 9.25 15.50 -13.00
C ALA A 105 10.77 15.22 -13.11
N SER A 106 11.52 15.39 -12.01
CA SER A 106 12.95 15.09 -11.96
C SER A 106 13.26 13.60 -12.03
N THR A 107 12.24 12.74 -11.99
CA THR A 107 12.40 11.32 -11.69
C THR A 107 11.23 10.52 -12.26
N ASP A 108 11.53 9.39 -12.88
CA ASP A 108 10.49 8.52 -13.42
C ASP A 108 9.91 7.59 -12.36
N TYR A 109 8.58 7.48 -12.38
CA TYR A 109 7.81 6.56 -11.56
C TYR A 109 6.92 5.67 -12.42
N ILE A 110 6.80 4.42 -12.01
CA ILE A 110 5.87 3.45 -12.60
C ILE A 110 4.79 3.08 -11.58
N LEU A 111 3.56 2.92 -12.04
CA LEU A 111 2.48 2.36 -11.23
C LEU A 111 2.76 0.86 -11.03
N VAL A 112 2.97 0.44 -9.79
CA VAL A 112 3.23 -0.97 -9.45
C VAL A 112 1.97 -1.68 -8.95
N GLN A 113 1.07 -0.96 -8.28
CA GLN A 113 -0.18 -1.53 -7.81
C GLN A 113 -1.27 -0.47 -7.79
N GLU A 114 -2.47 -0.88 -8.18
CA GLU A 114 -3.68 -0.10 -8.00
C GLU A 114 -4.80 -0.98 -7.46
N VAL A 115 -5.59 -0.45 -6.53
CA VAL A 115 -6.73 -1.14 -5.93
C VAL A 115 -7.87 -0.16 -5.77
N ARG A 116 -9.07 -0.55 -6.20
CA ARG A 116 -10.28 0.27 -6.03
C ARG A 116 -11.38 -0.54 -5.38
N LEU A 117 -12.01 0.06 -4.36
CA LEU A 117 -13.25 -0.39 -3.77
C LEU A 117 -14.24 0.77 -3.71
N VAL A 118 -15.20 0.79 -4.63
CA VAL A 118 -16.22 1.84 -4.73
C VAL A 118 -15.56 3.22 -4.91
N GLY A 119 -15.66 4.10 -3.91
CA GLY A 119 -15.06 5.43 -3.91
C GLY A 119 -13.67 5.48 -3.27
N ILE A 120 -13.08 4.34 -2.90
CA ILE A 120 -11.74 4.28 -2.33
C ILE A 120 -10.77 3.77 -3.38
N LEU A 121 -9.68 4.50 -3.60
CA LEU A 121 -8.62 4.18 -4.55
C LEU A 121 -7.28 4.20 -3.83
N LEU A 122 -6.49 3.14 -3.95
CA LEU A 122 -5.10 3.09 -3.53
C LEU A 122 -4.22 2.92 -4.77
N MET A 123 -3.22 3.77 -4.92
CA MET A 123 -2.20 3.65 -5.95
C MET A 123 -0.81 3.64 -5.33
N ILE A 124 0.03 2.73 -5.78
CA ILE A 124 1.41 2.61 -5.38
C ILE A 124 2.28 2.84 -6.61
N TYR A 125 3.11 3.86 -6.55
CA TYR A 125 4.12 4.15 -7.55
C TYR A 125 5.50 3.85 -7.00
N ARG A 126 6.39 3.31 -7.85
CA ARG A 126 7.80 3.06 -7.54
C ARG A 126 8.68 3.86 -8.48
N ARG A 127 9.73 4.45 -7.93
CA ARG A 127 10.81 5.07 -8.70
C ARG A 127 11.51 4.02 -9.58
N THR A 128 11.82 4.36 -10.82
CA THR A 128 12.36 3.38 -11.80
C THR A 128 13.75 2.86 -11.43
N ASP A 129 14.58 3.69 -10.81
CA ASP A 129 15.94 3.36 -10.35
C ASP A 129 16.00 2.81 -8.91
N CYS A 130 14.85 2.59 -8.27
CA CYS A 130 14.78 1.99 -6.94
C CYS A 130 15.38 0.57 -6.97
N LYS A 131 16.25 0.26 -6.00
CA LYS A 131 16.88 -1.06 -5.86
C LYS A 131 15.89 -2.15 -5.44
N VAL A 132 14.77 -1.78 -4.81
CA VAL A 132 13.74 -2.71 -4.37
C VAL A 132 12.86 -3.10 -5.55
N ARG A 133 12.96 -4.36 -5.97
CA ARG A 133 12.04 -4.94 -6.95
C ARG A 133 10.73 -5.33 -6.27
N VAL A 134 9.63 -5.05 -6.97
CA VAL A 134 8.28 -5.51 -6.63
C VAL A 134 7.86 -6.38 -7.79
N GLU A 135 7.64 -7.66 -7.53
CA GLU A 135 7.09 -8.62 -8.49
C GLU A 135 5.61 -8.82 -8.17
N ASP A 136 4.79 -8.99 -9.20
CA ASP A 136 3.33 -9.14 -9.05
C ASP A 136 2.94 -10.33 -8.16
N ALA A 137 3.80 -11.35 -8.07
CA ALA A 137 3.60 -12.51 -7.22
C ALA A 137 3.82 -12.25 -5.71
N THR A 138 4.33 -11.07 -5.33
CA THR A 138 4.74 -10.75 -3.94
C THR A 138 3.81 -9.73 -3.27
N THR A 139 2.84 -9.17 -3.99
CA THR A 139 1.88 -8.20 -3.44
C THR A 139 0.62 -8.92 -2.95
N ASP A 140 0.38 -8.86 -1.65
CA ASP A 140 -0.88 -9.27 -1.05
C ASP A 140 -1.79 -8.06 -0.88
N ILE A 141 -3.02 -8.16 -1.34
CA ILE A 141 -3.98 -7.06 -1.37
C ILE A 141 -5.19 -7.50 -0.57
N GLU A 142 -5.34 -6.92 0.61
CA GLU A 142 -6.50 -7.14 1.45
C GLU A 142 -7.49 -5.99 1.26
N ILE A 143 -8.62 -6.30 0.63
CA ILE A 143 -9.76 -5.38 0.50
C ILE A 143 -10.78 -5.83 1.52
N VAL A 144 -11.03 -4.98 2.52
CA VAL A 144 -12.04 -5.26 3.56
C VAL A 144 -13.20 -4.28 3.40
N PRO A 145 -14.31 -4.69 2.76
CA PRO A 145 -15.53 -3.90 2.75
C PRO A 145 -16.15 -3.97 4.15
N THR A 146 -16.14 -2.86 4.87
CA THR A 146 -16.71 -2.78 6.24
C THR A 146 -18.15 -2.24 6.25
N GLY A 147 -18.80 -2.15 5.08
CA GLY A 147 -20.20 -1.76 4.94
C GLY A 147 -21.18 -2.96 4.88
N PHE A 148 -22.38 -2.84 5.46
CA PHE A 148 -23.35 -3.94 5.62
C PHE A 148 -24.22 -4.26 4.38
N PRO A 149 -24.70 -5.51 4.16
CA PRO A 149 -25.15 -6.01 2.85
C PRO A 149 -26.66 -5.95 2.51
N LEU A 150 -27.57 -5.45 3.36
CA LEU A 150 -29.00 -5.78 3.19
C LEU A 150 -30.07 -4.67 3.17
N LEU A 151 -29.96 -3.49 3.80
CA LEU A 151 -31.02 -2.46 3.68
C LEU A 151 -30.52 -1.10 4.24
N GLY A 152 -30.57 -0.02 3.45
CA GLY A 152 -30.54 1.37 3.93
C GLY A 152 -29.18 1.96 4.35
N ARG A 153 -28.30 2.29 3.38
CA ARG A 153 -27.01 2.98 3.60
C ARG A 153 -27.09 4.49 3.34
N MET A 154 -27.14 5.27 4.42
CA MET A 154 -26.52 6.60 4.48
C MET A 154 -25.41 6.49 5.54
N GLY A 155 -24.14 6.46 5.11
CA GLY A 155 -23.00 6.23 6.01
C GLY A 155 -21.69 6.06 5.25
N ASN A 156 -20.95 7.16 5.11
CA ASN A 156 -19.77 7.32 4.27
C ASN A 156 -18.46 7.05 5.02
N LYS A 157 -18.28 5.88 5.68
CA LYS A 157 -17.09 5.66 6.55
C LYS A 157 -16.40 4.30 6.45
N VAL A 158 -15.12 4.39 6.04
CA VAL A 158 -13.92 3.54 6.25
C VAL A 158 -13.92 2.14 5.64
N ASN A 159 -13.63 2.01 4.34
CA ASN A 159 -12.98 0.78 3.85
C ASN A 159 -11.47 0.95 3.93
N ASN A 160 -10.77 -0.07 4.41
CA ASN A 160 -9.31 -0.10 4.44
C ASN A 160 -8.80 -0.96 3.28
N ILE A 161 -7.78 -0.47 2.59
CA ILE A 161 -7.00 -1.27 1.65
C ILE A 161 -5.61 -1.36 2.24
N VAL A 162 -5.14 -2.58 2.49
CA VAL A 162 -3.79 -2.82 2.97
C VAL A 162 -3.07 -3.63 1.89
N ALA A 163 -1.99 -3.07 1.36
CA ALA A 163 -1.04 -3.83 0.55
C ALA A 163 0.07 -4.33 1.49
N LYS A 164 0.21 -5.64 1.63
CA LYS A 164 1.31 -6.27 2.36
C LYS A 164 2.25 -6.94 1.37
N ARG A 165 3.54 -6.95 1.70
CA ARG A 165 4.52 -7.79 1.02
C ARG A 165 4.62 -9.10 1.77
N SER A 166 4.38 -10.22 1.09
CA SER A 166 4.67 -11.55 1.64
C SER A 166 6.17 -11.83 1.51
N PHE A 167 6.81 -12.25 2.60
CA PHE A 167 8.20 -12.72 2.61
C PHE A 167 8.24 -14.23 2.48
#